data_AF-A0AA38NKE3-F1
#
_entry.id   AF-A0AA38NKE3-F1
#
_cell.length_a   1.000
_cell.length_b   1.000
_cell.length_c   1.000
_cell.angle_alpha   90.00
_cell.angle_beta   90.00
_cell.angle_gamma   90.00
#
_symmetry.space_group_name_H-M   'P 1'
#
loop_
_entity.id
_entity.type
_entity.pdbx_description
1 polymer ?
#
loop_
_entity_poly.entity_id
_entity_poly.type
_entity_poly.pdbx_seq_one_letter_code
_entity_poly.pdbx_strand_id
1 'polypeptide(L)'
;MQFLSFTIIFSLAPYFLSAIADQTTFHQPITDNNNMPSLADLLTIESSASIFYSYARELALSEFLSEPASFAETSGRARNGLSLLVPTNKAVMALARKPHQGPSPKDNDEDITISEEEFYKKSKDNVQRWVEAHIIPTSPLTYPAPTTTYDTLLHGKSVSLTSSSGDEQGNEDWQRVTIDDGIRILSMKQASNGVLYLIDGTISVDS
;
A
#
# COMPACT_ATOMS: atom_id res chain seq x y z
N MET A 1 46.23 -56.04 -17.11
CA MET A 1 45.80 -56.03 -18.53
C MET A 1 44.39 -55.44 -18.57
N GLN A 2 44.23 -54.36 -19.34
CA GLN A 2 42.98 -53.65 -19.62
C GLN A 2 42.02 -54.54 -20.44
N PHE A 3 40.71 -54.27 -20.41
CA PHE A 3 39.95 -53.75 -21.57
C PHE A 3 38.53 -53.29 -21.16
N LEU A 4 38.19 -52.07 -21.58
CA LEU A 4 36.85 -51.49 -21.67
C LEU A 4 36.11 -51.99 -22.93
N SER A 5 34.77 -51.96 -22.91
CA SER A 5 33.84 -51.37 -23.93
C SER A 5 32.46 -52.06 -23.92
N PHE A 6 31.33 -51.34 -23.71
CA PHE A 6 30.44 -50.70 -24.72
C PHE A 6 29.75 -51.74 -25.67
N THR A 7 28.43 -51.80 -25.97
CA THR A 7 27.30 -50.86 -25.81
C THR A 7 25.94 -51.44 -26.35
N ILE A 8 24.81 -50.74 -26.11
CA ILE A 8 23.50 -50.63 -26.84
C ILE A 8 22.51 -51.84 -26.79
N ILE A 9 21.41 -51.79 -26.00
CA ILE A 9 20.00 -51.32 -26.24
C ILE A 9 19.22 -52.11 -27.32
N PHE A 10 18.07 -52.72 -26.95
CA PHE A 10 16.78 -52.50 -27.62
C PHE A 10 15.59 -52.95 -26.75
N SER A 11 14.57 -52.09 -26.79
CA SER A 11 13.27 -52.10 -26.09
C SER A 11 12.31 -53.16 -26.62
N LEU A 12 11.46 -53.75 -25.76
CA LEU A 12 10.06 -54.06 -26.08
C LEU A 12 9.26 -54.36 -24.79
N ALA A 13 8.20 -53.58 -24.57
CA ALA A 13 7.36 -53.55 -23.37
C ALA A 13 6.41 -54.76 -23.25
N PRO A 14 5.94 -55.10 -22.04
CA PRO A 14 4.70 -55.84 -21.85
C PRO A 14 3.57 -54.92 -21.34
N TYR A 15 2.48 -54.99 -22.10
CA TYR A 15 1.06 -54.83 -21.75
C TYR A 15 0.73 -54.58 -20.27
N PHE A 16 0.15 -53.40 -20.01
CA PHE A 16 -0.55 -53.09 -18.76
C PHE A 16 -1.95 -53.70 -18.78
N LEU A 17 -2.24 -54.57 -17.80
CA LEU A 17 -3.60 -54.93 -17.40
C LEU A 17 -4.13 -53.82 -16.47
N SER A 18 -5.36 -53.37 -16.74
CA SER A 18 -6.06 -52.29 -16.08
C SER A 18 -6.36 -52.59 -14.61
N ALA A 19 -5.81 -51.79 -13.71
CA ALA A 19 -6.33 -51.62 -12.35
C ALA A 19 -7.24 -50.39 -12.33
N ILE A 20 -8.51 -50.60 -12.01
CA ILE A 20 -9.50 -49.55 -11.79
C ILE A 20 -9.15 -48.91 -10.45
N ALA A 21 -8.34 -47.85 -10.50
CA ALA A 21 -8.14 -46.95 -9.37
C ALA A 21 -9.10 -45.78 -9.53
N ASP A 22 -10.07 -45.73 -8.64
CA ASP A 22 -10.97 -44.61 -8.40
C ASP A 22 -10.11 -43.38 -8.03
N GLN A 23 -9.73 -42.57 -9.02
CA GLN A 23 -9.17 -41.26 -8.78
C GLN A 23 -10.33 -40.28 -8.73
N THR A 24 -10.79 -40.06 -7.51
CA THR A 24 -11.23 -38.74 -7.07
C THR A 24 -10.21 -37.74 -7.60
N THR A 25 -10.58 -37.03 -8.67
CA THR A 25 -9.83 -35.88 -9.16
C THR A 25 -9.79 -34.89 -8.02
N PHE A 26 -8.71 -34.92 -7.23
CA PHE A 26 -8.29 -33.76 -6.48
C PHE A 26 -8.00 -32.69 -7.53
N HIS A 27 -8.99 -31.86 -7.81
CA HIS A 27 -8.74 -30.53 -8.31
C HIS A 27 -7.76 -29.89 -7.33
N GLN A 28 -6.49 -29.83 -7.73
CA GLN A 28 -5.60 -28.83 -7.18
C GLN A 28 -6.34 -27.50 -7.36
N PRO A 29 -6.60 -26.73 -6.28
CA PRO A 29 -7.17 -25.42 -6.45
C PRO A 29 -6.20 -24.66 -7.35
N ILE A 30 -6.72 -24.25 -8.50
CA ILE A 30 -6.08 -23.26 -9.34
C ILE A 30 -5.92 -22.06 -8.41
N THR A 31 -4.68 -21.73 -8.02
CA THR A 31 -4.41 -20.53 -7.23
C THR A 31 -4.64 -19.34 -8.15
N ASP A 32 -5.90 -18.97 -8.34
CA ASP A 32 -6.27 -17.71 -8.92
C ASP A 32 -5.77 -16.62 -7.96
N ASN A 33 -4.93 -15.72 -8.47
CA ASN A 33 -4.57 -14.48 -7.78
C ASN A 33 -5.78 -13.53 -7.59
N ASN A 34 -7.02 -14.02 -7.84
CA ASN A 34 -8.29 -13.33 -7.69
C ASN A 34 -8.80 -13.25 -6.24
N ASN A 35 -8.08 -13.81 -5.26
CA ASN A 35 -8.56 -13.87 -3.87
C ASN A 35 -7.88 -12.86 -2.92
N MET A 36 -7.06 -11.95 -3.44
CA MET A 36 -6.43 -10.90 -2.62
C MET A 36 -7.31 -9.65 -2.58
N PRO A 37 -7.68 -9.14 -1.39
CA PRO A 37 -8.48 -7.93 -1.26
C PRO A 37 -7.79 -6.72 -1.92
N SER A 38 -8.58 -5.79 -2.44
CA SER A 38 -8.09 -4.48 -2.87
C SER A 38 -7.70 -3.61 -1.67
N LEU A 39 -7.02 -2.48 -1.91
CA LEU A 39 -6.75 -1.48 -0.88
C LEU A 39 -8.04 -0.95 -0.23
N ALA A 40 -9.11 -0.76 -1.01
CA ALA A 40 -10.42 -0.35 -0.50
C ALA A 40 -11.05 -1.42 0.42
N ASP A 41 -10.93 -2.70 0.05
CA ASP A 41 -11.39 -3.82 0.87
C ASP A 41 -10.61 -3.88 2.19
N LEU A 42 -9.27 -3.75 2.14
CA LEU A 42 -8.43 -3.72 3.33
C LEU A 42 -8.80 -2.57 4.28
N LEU A 43 -9.04 -1.37 3.76
CA LEU A 43 -9.47 -0.21 4.57
C LEU A 43 -10.84 -0.41 5.21
N THR A 44 -11.73 -1.17 4.56
CA THR A 44 -13.05 -1.49 5.12
C THR A 44 -12.96 -2.46 6.29
N ILE A 45 -11.99 -3.38 6.27
CA ILE A 45 -11.78 -4.39 7.33
C ILE A 45 -10.90 -3.84 8.46
N GLU A 46 -10.02 -2.89 8.18
CA GLU A 46 -9.08 -2.31 9.15
C GLU A 46 -9.76 -1.30 10.08
N SER A 47 -10.41 -1.82 11.13
CA SER A 47 -11.11 -1.00 12.13
C SER A 47 -10.24 0.09 12.78
N SER A 48 -8.93 -0.16 12.91
CA SER A 48 -7.99 0.80 13.49
C SER A 48 -7.71 2.00 12.57
N ALA A 49 -8.12 1.95 11.30
CA ALA A 49 -7.96 2.99 10.30
C ALA A 49 -9.29 3.64 9.85
N SER A 50 -10.40 3.36 10.54
CA SER A 50 -11.75 3.75 10.10
C SER A 50 -11.96 5.26 9.93
N ILE A 51 -11.25 6.10 10.69
CA ILE A 51 -11.31 7.58 10.53
C ILE A 51 -10.65 7.98 9.21
N PHE A 52 -9.47 7.44 8.89
CA PHE A 52 -8.79 7.69 7.62
C PHE A 52 -9.66 7.22 6.45
N TYR A 53 -10.22 6.01 6.55
CA TYR A 53 -11.10 5.48 5.50
C TYR A 53 -12.34 6.34 5.28
N SER A 54 -12.92 6.89 6.36
CA SER A 54 -14.07 7.79 6.24
C SER A 54 -13.75 9.03 5.41
N TYR A 55 -12.57 9.63 5.61
CA TYR A 55 -12.09 10.75 4.79
C TYR A 55 -11.79 10.33 3.36
N ALA A 56 -11.05 9.24 3.16
CA ALA A 56 -10.67 8.77 1.83
C ALA A 56 -11.88 8.41 0.95
N ARG A 57 -12.93 7.81 1.55
CA ARG A 57 -14.15 7.41 0.86
C ARG A 57 -15.05 8.59 0.47
N GLU A 58 -15.03 9.69 1.22
CA GLU A 58 -15.80 10.90 0.88
C GLU A 58 -15.24 11.61 -0.37
N LEU A 59 -13.99 11.32 -0.70
CA LEU A 59 -13.32 11.81 -1.90
C LEU A 59 -13.56 10.84 -3.08
N ALA A 60 -13.50 11.36 -4.31
CA ALA A 60 -13.49 10.54 -5.53
C ALA A 60 -12.21 9.67 -5.66
N LEU A 61 -11.43 9.54 -4.59
CA LEU A 61 -10.24 8.69 -4.54
C LEU A 61 -10.60 7.20 -4.40
N SER A 62 -11.86 6.86 -4.11
CA SER A 62 -12.36 5.48 -4.09
C SER A 62 -12.12 4.73 -5.40
N GLU A 63 -12.13 5.44 -6.53
CA GLU A 63 -11.81 4.87 -7.85
C GLU A 63 -10.36 4.39 -7.88
N PHE A 64 -9.40 5.22 -7.47
CA PHE A 64 -7.97 4.85 -7.41
C PHE A 64 -7.67 3.71 -6.44
N LEU A 65 -8.43 3.60 -5.35
CA LEU A 65 -8.25 2.55 -4.34
C LEU A 65 -8.79 1.18 -4.77
N SER A 66 -9.62 1.14 -5.82
CA SER A 66 -10.25 -0.06 -6.35
C SER A 66 -9.72 -0.46 -7.73
N GLU A 67 -9.04 0.45 -8.43
CA GLU A 67 -8.47 0.19 -9.75
C GLU A 67 -7.30 -0.82 -9.68
N PRO A 68 -7.23 -1.76 -10.64
CA PRO A 68 -6.12 -2.71 -10.73
C PRO A 68 -4.82 -1.98 -11.09
N ALA A 69 -3.71 -2.44 -10.51
CA ALA A 69 -2.38 -1.82 -10.68
C ALA A 69 -1.91 -1.69 -12.15
N SER A 70 -2.52 -2.40 -13.09
CA SER A 70 -2.18 -2.38 -14.52
C SER A 70 -2.76 -1.20 -15.31
N PHE A 71 -3.69 -0.41 -14.75
CA PHE A 71 -4.38 0.68 -15.47
C PHE A 71 -3.70 2.05 -15.26
N ALA A 72 -2.41 2.12 -15.58
CA ALA A 72 -1.60 3.32 -15.37
C ALA A 72 -1.22 4.07 -16.66
N GLU A 73 -2.02 3.97 -17.72
CA GLU A 73 -1.66 4.56 -19.01
C GLU A 73 -2.25 5.97 -19.25
N THR A 74 -3.23 6.40 -18.47
CA THR A 74 -3.88 7.72 -18.68
C THR A 74 -3.01 8.91 -18.23
N SER A 75 -1.91 8.67 -17.48
CA SER A 75 -1.06 9.74 -16.92
C SER A 75 0.39 9.73 -17.42
N GLY A 76 0.76 8.87 -18.39
CA GLY A 76 2.15 8.78 -18.89
C GLY A 76 3.18 8.27 -17.87
N ARG A 77 2.74 7.73 -16.73
CA ARG A 77 3.57 7.07 -15.71
C ARG A 77 3.02 5.67 -15.46
N ALA A 78 3.73 4.63 -15.90
CA ALA A 78 3.45 3.27 -15.46
C ALA A 78 3.48 3.22 -13.91
N ARG A 79 2.35 2.92 -13.28
CA ARG A 79 2.23 2.75 -11.83
C ARG A 79 2.34 1.26 -11.54
N ASN A 80 3.25 0.88 -10.66
CA ASN A 80 3.38 -0.50 -10.20
C ASN A 80 2.47 -0.78 -8.98
N GLY A 81 1.29 -0.15 -8.93
CA GLY A 81 0.39 -0.13 -7.77
C GLY A 81 0.62 1.07 -6.83
N LEU A 82 -0.17 1.14 -5.76
CA LEU A 82 -0.15 2.22 -4.77
C LEU A 82 0.37 1.76 -3.41
N SER A 83 1.12 2.60 -2.72
CA SER A 83 1.43 2.40 -1.30
C SER A 83 0.62 3.39 -0.46
N LEU A 84 -0.19 2.87 0.46
CA LEU A 84 -0.97 3.69 1.40
C LEU A 84 -0.28 3.75 2.75
N LEU A 85 0.01 4.96 3.21
CA LEU A 85 0.48 5.24 4.56
C LEU A 85 -0.75 5.55 5.42
N VAL A 86 -1.32 4.55 6.07
CA VAL A 86 -2.62 4.68 6.73
C VAL A 86 -2.45 4.95 8.22
N PRO A 87 -2.81 6.15 8.71
CA PRO A 87 -2.71 6.47 10.13
C PRO A 87 -3.75 5.70 10.93
N THR A 88 -3.36 5.25 12.13
CA THR A 88 -4.33 4.74 13.10
C THR A 88 -5.30 5.85 13.55
N ASN A 89 -6.49 5.46 14.00
CA ASN A 89 -7.47 6.36 14.59
C ASN A 89 -6.86 7.15 15.75
N LYS A 90 -5.97 6.52 16.54
CA LYS A 90 -5.23 7.18 17.62
C LYS A 90 -4.35 8.31 17.08
N ALA A 91 -3.61 8.07 16.00
CA ALA A 91 -2.77 9.08 15.36
C ALA A 91 -3.62 10.25 14.84
N VAL A 92 -4.73 9.97 14.15
CA VAL A 92 -5.63 11.02 13.65
C VAL A 92 -6.31 11.80 14.79
N MET A 93 -6.66 11.14 15.89
CA MET A 93 -7.21 11.80 17.08
C MET A 93 -6.19 12.71 17.77
N ALA A 94 -4.91 12.35 17.73
CA ALA A 94 -3.82 13.14 18.31
C ALA A 94 -3.49 14.42 17.53
N LEU A 95 -3.96 14.56 16.29
CA LEU A 95 -3.82 15.79 15.53
C LEU A 95 -4.44 16.98 16.28
N ALA A 96 -3.65 18.05 16.43
CA ALA A 96 -4.09 19.31 17.03
C ALA A 96 -5.23 19.97 16.24
N ARG A 97 -5.20 19.86 14.91
CA ARG A 97 -6.27 20.28 14.00
C ARG A 97 -6.70 19.10 13.13
N LYS A 98 -8.00 18.95 12.92
CA LYS A 98 -8.53 17.89 12.07
C LYS A 98 -8.34 18.21 10.59
N PRO A 99 -8.25 17.20 9.71
CA PRO A 99 -7.94 17.42 8.29
C PRO A 99 -8.84 18.46 7.60
N HIS A 100 -10.14 18.47 7.92
CA HIS A 100 -11.10 19.43 7.37
C HIS A 100 -10.90 20.88 7.83
N GLN A 101 -10.24 21.12 8.97
CA GLN A 101 -10.03 22.45 9.53
C GLN A 101 -8.93 23.24 8.81
N GLY A 102 -8.12 22.58 7.96
CA GLY A 102 -7.02 23.21 7.24
C GLY A 102 -5.89 23.74 8.13
N PRO A 103 -4.90 24.42 7.52
CA PRO A 103 -3.80 25.03 8.25
C PRO A 103 -4.31 26.11 9.22
N SER A 104 -3.49 26.46 10.21
CA SER A 104 -3.83 27.57 11.10
C SER A 104 -4.00 28.85 10.28
N PRO A 105 -5.05 29.65 10.53
CA PRO A 105 -5.12 31.01 9.99
C PRO A 105 -3.82 31.72 10.33
N LYS A 106 -3.25 32.45 9.35
CA LYS A 106 -2.12 33.33 9.68
C LYS A 106 -2.66 34.48 10.52
N ASP A 107 -1.85 35.04 11.40
CA ASP A 107 -2.26 36.12 12.34
C ASP A 107 -2.87 37.37 11.65
N ASN A 108 -2.83 37.44 10.32
CA ASN A 108 -3.38 38.51 9.48
C ASN A 108 -4.68 38.14 8.77
N ASP A 109 -5.21 36.92 8.93
CA ASP A 109 -6.51 36.49 8.40
C ASP A 109 -7.62 36.91 9.40
N GLU A 110 -7.75 38.22 9.62
CA GLU A 110 -8.88 38.79 10.36
C GLU A 110 -10.19 38.54 9.59
N ASP A 111 -11.13 37.87 10.27
CA ASP A 111 -12.58 37.88 10.05
C ASP A 111 -13.08 37.88 8.59
N ILE A 112 -12.51 37.03 7.73
CA ILE A 112 -13.11 36.75 6.43
C ILE A 112 -14.35 35.88 6.70
N THR A 113 -15.53 36.51 6.74
CA THR A 113 -16.81 35.81 6.74
C THR A 113 -16.98 35.11 5.38
N ILE A 114 -16.51 33.86 5.30
CA ILE A 114 -16.74 33.01 4.13
C ILE A 114 -18.16 32.45 4.15
N SER A 115 -18.72 32.22 2.98
CA SER A 115 -20.04 31.57 2.90
C SER A 115 -19.95 30.10 3.36
N GLU A 116 -21.08 29.50 3.71
CA GLU A 116 -21.16 28.07 4.04
C GLU A 116 -20.66 27.18 2.88
N GLU A 117 -20.98 27.56 1.64
CA GLU A 117 -20.53 26.86 0.44
C GLU A 117 -19.00 26.93 0.28
N GLU A 118 -18.41 28.10 0.50
CA GLU A 118 -16.96 28.27 0.47
C GLU A 118 -16.27 27.51 1.59
N PHE A 119 -16.85 27.49 2.80
CA PHE A 119 -16.35 26.69 3.91
C PHE A 119 -16.37 25.20 3.58
N TYR A 120 -17.49 24.70 3.03
CA TYR A 120 -17.61 23.30 2.63
C TYR A 120 -16.57 22.93 1.55
N LYS A 121 -16.38 23.79 0.55
CA LYS A 121 -15.37 23.59 -0.50
C LYS A 121 -13.95 23.55 0.07
N LYS A 122 -13.59 24.49 0.94
CA LYS A 122 -12.28 24.53 1.62
C LYS A 122 -12.06 23.29 2.48
N SER A 123 -13.08 22.90 3.26
CA SER A 123 -13.06 21.69 4.07
C SER A 123 -12.75 20.45 3.24
N LYS A 124 -13.43 20.28 2.10
CA LYS A 124 -13.21 19.17 1.17
C LYS A 124 -11.81 19.20 0.55
N ASP A 125 -11.32 20.37 0.13
CA ASP A 125 -9.97 20.53 -0.41
C ASP A 125 -8.88 20.18 0.62
N ASN A 126 -9.05 20.62 1.86
CA ASN A 126 -8.12 20.30 2.94
C ASN A 126 -8.07 18.79 3.22
N VAL A 127 -9.23 18.12 3.25
CA VAL A 127 -9.31 16.67 3.39
C VAL A 127 -8.64 15.97 2.21
N GLN A 128 -8.89 16.43 0.99
CA GLN A 128 -8.27 15.88 -0.22
C GLN A 128 -6.75 15.95 -0.16
N ARG A 129 -6.19 17.12 0.09
CA ARG A 129 -4.74 17.33 0.22
C ARG A 129 -4.15 16.45 1.31
N TRP A 130 -4.84 16.34 2.45
CA TRP A 130 -4.41 15.48 3.56
C TRP A 130 -4.38 14.01 3.15
N VAL A 131 -5.41 13.49 2.47
CA VAL A 131 -5.42 12.10 2.00
C VAL A 131 -4.35 11.86 0.94
N GLU A 132 -4.18 12.77 -0.02
CA GLU A 132 -3.16 12.66 -1.09
C GLU A 132 -1.73 12.59 -0.54
N ALA A 133 -1.43 13.27 0.57
CA ALA A 133 -0.13 13.19 1.25
C ALA A 133 0.18 11.79 1.82
N HIS A 134 -0.84 10.92 1.97
CA HIS A 134 -0.70 9.57 2.49
C HIS A 134 -0.65 8.50 1.39
N ILE A 135 -0.67 8.90 0.10
CA ILE A 135 -0.67 7.96 -1.03
C ILE A 135 0.61 8.16 -1.83
N ILE A 136 1.37 7.09 -2.01
CA ILE A 136 2.57 7.05 -2.85
C ILE A 136 2.22 6.26 -4.13
N PRO A 137 2.40 6.83 -5.34
CA PRO A 137 2.09 6.17 -6.61
C PRO A 137 3.18 5.17 -7.03
N THR A 138 3.72 4.41 -6.09
CA THR A 138 4.76 3.39 -6.28
C THR A 138 4.59 2.31 -5.23
N SER A 139 4.65 1.06 -5.65
CA SER A 139 4.49 -0.11 -4.78
C SER A 139 5.28 -1.31 -5.33
N PRO A 140 5.80 -2.19 -4.45
CA PRO A 140 6.02 -1.94 -3.03
C PRO A 140 7.11 -0.86 -2.82
N LEU A 141 7.15 -0.25 -1.63
CA LEU A 141 8.25 0.65 -1.28
C LEU A 141 9.55 -0.15 -1.11
N THR A 142 10.66 0.45 -1.52
CA THR A 142 12.00 -0.09 -1.28
C THR A 142 12.69 0.72 -0.18
N TYR A 143 13.62 0.09 0.52
CA TYR A 143 14.26 0.69 1.70
C TYR A 143 15.79 0.78 1.57
N PRO A 144 16.35 1.39 0.50
CA PRO A 144 17.79 1.58 0.42
C PRO A 144 18.32 2.42 1.59
N ALA A 145 19.47 2.01 2.14
CA ALA A 145 20.11 2.71 3.24
C ALA A 145 20.84 3.99 2.76
N PRO A 146 20.89 5.07 3.57
CA PRO A 146 20.25 5.22 4.88
C PRO A 146 18.84 5.83 4.81
N THR A 147 18.54 6.61 3.76
CA THR A 147 17.27 7.33 3.59
C THR A 147 16.86 7.32 2.13
N THR A 148 15.57 7.06 1.87
CA THR A 148 14.97 7.08 0.53
C THR A 148 13.69 7.91 0.55
N THR A 149 13.52 8.77 -0.44
CA THR A 149 12.37 9.68 -0.52
C THR A 149 11.42 9.27 -1.63
N TYR A 150 10.12 9.35 -1.37
CA TYR A 150 9.05 9.06 -2.33
C TYR A 150 8.10 10.25 -2.45
N ASP A 151 7.79 10.64 -3.68
CA ASP A 151 6.74 11.61 -3.95
C ASP A 151 5.37 11.00 -3.60
N THR A 152 4.52 11.81 -3.00
CA THR A 152 3.12 11.46 -2.73
C THR A 152 2.23 11.91 -3.89
N LEU A 153 0.93 11.62 -3.83
CA LEU A 153 -0.02 12.19 -4.78
C LEU A 153 -0.23 13.70 -4.55
N LEU A 154 0.07 14.20 -3.35
CA LEU A 154 0.00 15.62 -3.08
C LEU A 154 1.19 16.31 -3.77
N HIS A 155 0.89 17.16 -4.74
CA HIS A 155 1.92 17.84 -5.52
C HIS A 155 2.89 18.65 -4.65
N GLY A 156 4.19 18.40 -4.82
CA GLY A 156 5.26 19.05 -4.05
C GLY A 156 5.51 18.43 -2.68
N LYS A 157 4.77 17.38 -2.29
CA LYS A 157 4.98 16.66 -1.03
C LYS A 157 5.63 15.30 -1.30
N SER A 158 6.72 15.05 -0.58
CA SER A 158 7.41 13.77 -0.54
C SER A 158 7.57 13.31 0.91
N VAL A 159 7.74 12.01 1.12
CA VAL A 159 8.00 11.40 2.42
C VAL A 159 9.34 10.70 2.40
N SER A 160 10.07 10.75 3.51
CA SER A 160 11.41 10.17 3.64
C SER A 160 11.38 8.94 4.54
N LEU A 161 11.81 7.82 4.00
CA LEU A 161 11.95 6.55 4.71
C LEU A 161 13.39 6.40 5.15
N THR A 162 13.62 6.34 6.46
CA THR A 162 14.95 6.18 7.06
C THR A 162 15.08 4.82 7.71
N SER A 163 16.07 4.04 7.27
CA SER A 163 16.37 2.72 7.83
C SER A 163 17.24 2.87 9.07
N SER A 164 16.81 2.31 10.19
CA SER A 164 17.64 2.17 11.38
C SER A 164 18.68 1.06 11.17
N SER A 165 19.95 1.35 11.43
CA SER A 165 21.10 0.46 11.22
C SER A 165 21.18 -0.72 12.21
N GLY A 166 20.06 -1.13 12.81
CA GLY A 166 20.00 -2.17 13.81
C GLY A 166 20.00 -3.57 13.19
N ASP A 167 21.07 -4.33 13.43
CA ASP A 167 21.22 -5.76 13.09
C ASP A 167 20.32 -6.64 13.98
N GLU A 168 19.04 -6.31 14.11
CA GLU A 168 18.07 -7.22 14.72
C GLU A 168 17.70 -8.29 13.68
N GLN A 169 18.47 -9.38 13.71
CA GLN A 169 18.30 -10.56 12.89
C GLN A 169 16.87 -11.12 13.05
N GLY A 170 16.01 -10.98 12.04
CA GLY A 170 14.68 -11.59 11.99
C GLY A 170 13.50 -10.65 11.74
N ASN A 171 13.70 -9.33 11.78
CA ASN A 171 12.64 -8.36 11.46
C ASN A 171 12.54 -8.09 9.95
N GLU A 172 11.32 -7.95 9.46
CA GLU A 172 11.04 -7.57 8.07
C GLU A 172 11.54 -6.14 7.79
N ASP A 173 11.95 -5.83 6.55
CA ASP A 173 12.62 -4.55 6.25
C ASP A 173 11.80 -3.31 6.66
N TRP A 174 10.47 -3.35 6.48
CA TRP A 174 9.59 -2.24 6.85
C TRP A 174 9.53 -1.98 8.36
N GLN A 175 9.82 -2.98 9.20
CA GLN A 175 9.80 -2.84 10.67
C GLN A 175 10.98 -2.00 11.18
N ARG A 176 12.04 -1.88 10.38
CA ARG A 176 13.26 -1.13 10.72
C ARG A 176 13.26 0.28 10.16
N VAL A 177 12.18 0.68 9.50
CA VAL A 177 12.06 1.94 8.77
C VAL A 177 11.13 2.88 9.52
N THR A 178 11.56 4.14 9.64
CA THR A 178 10.71 5.24 10.07
C THR A 178 10.43 6.17 8.92
N ILE A 179 9.24 6.77 8.92
CA ILE A 179 8.80 7.75 7.93
C ILE A 179 8.90 9.15 8.55
N ASP A 180 9.47 10.09 7.81
CA ASP A 180 9.66 11.49 8.21
C ASP A 180 10.20 11.62 9.65
N ASP A 181 9.47 12.32 10.53
CA ASP A 181 9.80 12.62 11.93
C ASP A 181 9.70 11.41 12.87
N GLY A 182 10.13 10.22 12.42
CA GLY A 182 10.19 9.02 13.25
C GLY A 182 8.87 8.23 13.31
N ILE A 183 7.93 8.47 12.40
CA ILE A 183 6.67 7.71 12.33
C ILE A 183 6.99 6.24 12.04
N ARG A 184 6.45 5.33 12.84
CA ARG A 184 6.72 3.89 12.68
C ARG A 184 5.62 3.21 11.88
N ILE A 185 6.03 2.24 11.08
CA ILE A 185 5.14 1.29 10.45
C ILE A 185 4.79 0.20 11.48
N LEU A 186 3.51 0.03 11.75
CA LEU A 186 2.98 -0.95 12.70
C LEU A 186 2.61 -2.28 12.03
N SER A 187 2.20 -2.22 10.76
CA SER A 187 1.74 -3.38 9.99
C SER A 187 1.89 -3.10 8.50
N MET A 188 2.20 -4.13 7.72
CA MET A 188 2.17 -4.11 6.26
C MET A 188 1.19 -5.17 5.75
N LYS A 189 0.32 -4.80 4.81
CA LYS A 189 -0.65 -5.70 4.19
C LYS A 189 -0.61 -5.56 2.68
N GLN A 190 -0.32 -6.66 1.99
CA GLN A 190 -0.37 -6.73 0.53
C GLN A 190 -1.84 -6.72 0.06
N ALA A 191 -2.13 -5.90 -0.94
CA ALA A 191 -3.40 -5.86 -1.67
C ALA A 191 -3.20 -6.20 -3.15
N SER A 192 -4.29 -6.49 -3.86
CA SER A 192 -4.27 -6.77 -5.31
C SER A 192 -3.79 -5.60 -6.16
N ASN A 193 -3.91 -4.37 -5.66
CA ASN A 193 -3.52 -3.14 -6.35
C ASN A 193 -2.48 -2.30 -5.61
N GLY A 194 -1.80 -2.86 -4.60
CA GLY A 194 -0.82 -2.10 -3.83
C GLY A 194 -0.45 -2.70 -2.48
N VAL A 195 0.06 -1.86 -1.59
CA VAL A 195 0.41 -2.22 -0.21
C VAL A 195 -0.15 -1.19 0.75
N LEU A 196 -0.77 -1.66 1.84
CA LEU A 196 -1.22 -0.83 2.96
C LEU A 196 -0.20 -0.92 4.09
N TYR A 197 0.35 0.21 4.51
CA TYR A 197 1.22 0.36 5.66
C TYR A 197 0.44 1.10 6.76
N LEU A 198 0.13 0.41 7.86
CA LEU A 198 -0.50 1.05 9.02
C LEU A 198 0.58 1.79 9.83
N ILE A 199 0.38 3.07 10.14
CA ILE A 199 1.39 3.92 10.79
C ILE A 199 0.89 4.53 12.11
N ASP A 200 1.82 4.79 13.04
CA ASP A 200 1.51 5.34 14.37
C ASP A 200 1.48 6.88 14.44
N GLY A 201 1.69 7.55 13.31
CA GLY A 201 1.62 8.99 13.13
C GLY A 201 0.83 9.38 11.87
N THR A 202 0.88 10.65 11.49
CA THR A 202 0.23 11.18 10.27
C THR A 202 1.24 11.93 9.43
N ILE A 203 1.11 11.89 8.11
CA ILE A 203 1.95 12.69 7.21
C ILE A 203 1.49 14.15 7.27
N SER A 204 2.42 15.06 7.56
CA SER A 204 2.15 16.50 7.57
C SER A 204 1.92 17.02 6.15
N VAL A 205 0.92 17.87 5.96
CA VAL A 205 0.65 18.56 4.69
C VAL A 205 1.47 19.85 4.58
N ASP A 206 1.91 20.38 5.72
CA ASP A 206 2.71 21.59 5.81
C ASP A 206 4.19 21.18 5.79
N SER A 207 4.83 21.26 4.62
CA SER A 207 6.27 21.02 4.41
C SER A 207 6.74 21.79 3.18
#